data_AF-A0A5C7VC23-F1
#
_entry.id   AF-A0A5C7VC23-F1
#
_cell.length_a   1.000
_cell.length_b   1.000
_cell.length_c   1.000
_cell.angle_alpha   90.00
_cell.angle_beta   90.00
_cell.angle_gamma   90.00
#
_symmetry.space_group_name_H-M   'P 1'
#
loop_
_entity.id
_entity.type
_entity.pdbx_description
1 polymer ?
#
loop_
_entity_poly.entity_id
_entity_poly.type
_entity_poly.pdbx_seq_one_letter_code
_entity_poly.pdbx_strand_id
1 'polypeptide(L)'
;RFGMELNYVKGPWSGNLTTIYVLRQNKRAELETSTADYVLLNLEASYRIKQTKADGIRLFIQGRNLLNEEIRYHTSFLKNFVLQPGVALIAGVRGDF
;
A
#
# COMPACT_ATOMS: atom_id res chain seq x y z
N ARG A 1 -5.48 -1.54 -14.72
CA ARG A 1 -4.94 -0.91 -13.50
C ARG A 1 -3.83 0.04 -13.90
N PHE A 2 -3.72 1.19 -13.24
CA PHE A 2 -2.67 2.18 -13.40
C PHE A 2 -2.02 2.41 -12.04
N GLY A 3 -0.72 2.66 -12.01
CA GLY A 3 0.04 2.88 -10.78
C GLY A 3 0.93 4.11 -10.89
N MET A 4 1.04 4.86 -9.81
CA MET A 4 1.95 5.98 -9.65
C MET A 4 2.71 5.80 -8.34
N GLU A 5 4.01 6.07 -8.38
CA GLU A 5 4.88 6.02 -7.21
C GLU A 5 5.74 7.28 -7.16
N LEU A 6 5.73 7.94 -6.01
CA LEU A 6 6.56 9.12 -5.73
C LEU A 6 7.51 8.80 -4.59
N ASN A 7 8.80 8.87 -4.90
CA ASN A 7 9.89 8.69 -3.94
C ASN A 7 10.55 10.02 -3.62
N TYR A 8 10.77 10.31 -2.35
CA TYR A 8 11.43 11.52 -1.89
C TYR A 8 12.48 11.21 -0.82
N VAL A 9 13.67 11.77 -0.98
CA VAL A 9 14.75 11.66 -0.01
C VAL A 9 15.38 13.03 0.19
N LYS A 10 15.46 13.49 1.44
CA LYS A 10 16.15 14.74 1.80
C LYS A 10 16.82 14.61 3.16
N GLY A 11 18.14 14.53 3.14
CA GLY A 11 18.95 14.37 4.34
C GLY A 11 18.55 13.10 5.12
N PRO A 12 18.16 13.19 6.40
CA PRO A 12 17.73 12.03 7.19
C PRO A 12 16.30 11.56 6.87
N TRP A 13 15.54 12.31 6.06
CA TRP A 13 14.15 11.98 5.73
C TRP A 13 14.05 11.18 4.45
N SER A 14 13.16 10.18 4.44
CA SER A 14 12.74 9.48 3.23
C SER A 14 11.24 9.25 3.25
N GLY A 15 10.59 9.35 2.10
CA GLY A 15 9.16 9.13 1.95
C GLY A 15 8.83 8.47 0.62
N ASN A 16 7.80 7.64 0.62
CA ASN A 16 7.23 6.98 -0.55
C ASN A 16 5.71 7.14 -0.52
N LEU A 17 5.13 7.57 -1.63
CA LEU A 17 3.68 7.60 -1.83
C LEU A 17 3.35 6.74 -3.05
N THR A 18 2.52 5.72 -2.86
CA THR A 18 2.07 4.85 -3.93
C THR A 18 0.57 4.98 -4.11
N THR A 19 0.12 5.24 -5.34
CA THR A 19 -1.30 5.28 -5.72
C THR A 19 -1.56 4.28 -6.84
N ILE A 20 -2.53 3.38 -6.66
CA ILE A 20 -2.92 2.41 -7.68
C ILE A 20 -4.40 2.58 -7.97
N TYR A 21 -4.74 2.94 -9.21
CA TYR A 21 -6.13 2.95 -9.68
C TYR A 21 -6.45 1.64 -10.39
N VAL A 22 -7.45 0.93 -9.90
CA VAL A 22 -7.93 -0.31 -10.51
C VAL A 22 -9.25 -0.02 -11.21
N LEU A 23 -9.22 -0.08 -12.55
CA LEU A 23 -10.39 0.03 -13.39
C LEU A 23 -11.40 -1.09 -13.10
N ARG A 24 -12.68 -0.73 -13.18
CA ARG A 24 -13.82 -1.65 -13.19
C ARG A 24 -13.64 -2.71 -14.27
N GLN A 25 -13.74 -3.98 -13.90
CA GLN A 25 -13.76 -5.09 -14.87
C GLN A 25 -15.19 -5.41 -15.30
N ASN A 26 -15.48 -5.16 -16.58
CA ASN A 26 -16.79 -5.43 -17.20
C ASN A 26 -16.82 -6.70 -18.08
N LYS A 27 -15.77 -7.54 -18.09
CA LYS A 27 -15.77 -8.79 -18.86
C LYS A 27 -16.21 -9.96 -17.97
N ARG A 28 -17.46 -10.41 -18.09
CA ARG A 28 -17.91 -11.78 -17.70
C ARG A 28 -19.28 -12.14 -18.32
N ALA A 29 -19.56 -13.45 -18.34
CA ALA A 29 -20.81 -14.10 -18.76
C ALA A 29 -22.01 -13.67 -17.89
N GLU A 30 -23.24 -13.96 -18.36
CA GLU A 30 -24.55 -13.41 -17.91
C GLU A 30 -24.87 -13.35 -16.40
N LEU A 31 -24.08 -13.94 -15.50
CA LEU A 31 -24.43 -14.09 -14.07
C LEU A 31 -23.34 -13.61 -13.08
N GLU A 32 -22.44 -12.74 -13.51
CA GLU A 32 -21.30 -12.29 -12.70
C GLU A 32 -21.43 -10.83 -12.25
N THR A 33 -21.40 -10.58 -10.93
CA THR A 33 -21.47 -9.24 -10.35
C THR A 33 -20.21 -8.42 -10.67
N SER A 34 -20.39 -7.23 -11.24
CA SER A 34 -19.32 -6.27 -11.50
C SER A 34 -18.59 -5.87 -10.20
N THR A 35 -17.26 -5.83 -10.21
CA THR A 35 -16.49 -5.20 -9.12
C THR A 35 -16.23 -3.75 -9.46
N ALA A 36 -16.55 -2.87 -8.52
CA ALA A 36 -16.32 -1.43 -8.65
C ALA A 36 -14.83 -1.13 -8.87
N ASP A 37 -14.56 -0.01 -9.53
CA ASP A 37 -13.23 0.57 -9.53
C ASP A 37 -12.86 1.08 -8.14
N TYR A 38 -11.57 1.14 -7.84
CA TYR A 38 -11.06 1.63 -6.55
C TYR A 38 -9.68 2.25 -6.70
N VAL A 39 -9.33 3.13 -5.75
CA VAL A 39 -8.00 3.77 -5.64
C VAL A 39 -7.30 3.30 -4.37
N LEU A 40 -6.22 2.55 -4.50
CA LEU A 40 -5.39 2.19 -3.37
C LEU A 40 -4.30 3.24 -3.14
N LEU A 41 -4.33 3.91 -1.98
CA LEU A 41 -3.32 4.87 -1.56
C LEU A 41 -2.50 4.31 -0.39
N ASN A 42 -1.18 4.32 -0.54
CA ASN A 42 -0.23 3.92 0.50
C ASN A 42 0.83 5.01 0.69
N LEU A 43 1.26 5.19 1.94
CA LEU A 43 2.31 6.14 2.32
C LEU A 43 3.33 5.43 3.22
N GLU A 44 4.60 5.68 2.99
CA GLU A 44 5.68 5.34 3.91
C GLU A 44 6.53 6.59 4.16
N ALA A 45 6.91 6.80 5.41
CA ALA A 45 7.85 7.85 5.78
C ALA A 45 8.84 7.29 6.81
N SER A 46 10.10 7.69 6.70
CA SER A 46 11.14 7.28 7.63
C SER A 46 12.12 8.40 7.94
N TYR A 47 12.69 8.32 9.13
CA TYR A 47 13.70 9.23 9.64
C TYR A 47 14.91 8.45 10.13
N ARG A 48 16.09 8.74 9.60
CA ARG A 48 17.35 8.13 10.01
C ARG A 48 17.88 8.78 11.29
N ILE A 49 17.89 8.02 12.38
CA ILE A 49 18.43 8.43 13.67
C ILE A 49 19.96 8.40 13.65
N LYS A 50 20.53 7.32 13.11
CA LYS A 50 21.98 7.11 13.14
C LYS A 50 22.43 6.51 11.81
N GLN A 51 23.51 7.05 11.25
CA GLN A 51 24.20 6.46 10.11
C GLN A 51 25.26 5.47 10.60
N THR A 52 25.28 4.26 10.05
CA THR A 52 26.36 3.28 10.21
C THR A 52 26.89 2.89 8.82
N LYS A 53 27.87 1.98 8.73
CA LYS A 53 28.34 1.42 7.45
C LYS A 53 27.26 0.60 6.74
N ALA A 54 26.32 0.04 7.50
CA ALA A 54 25.17 -0.73 7.00
C ALA A 54 23.89 0.04 7.31
N ASP A 55 23.50 0.99 6.44
CA ASP A 55 22.21 1.71 6.37
C ASP A 55 21.59 2.38 7.63
N GLY A 56 22.12 2.12 8.82
CA GLY A 56 21.81 2.81 10.06
C GLY A 56 20.58 2.33 10.81
N ILE A 57 20.18 3.14 11.80
CA ILE A 57 18.94 2.99 12.55
C ILE A 57 17.95 4.05 12.04
N ARG A 58 16.73 3.61 11.72
CA ARG A 58 15.64 4.43 11.19
C ARG A 58 14.36 4.24 12.00
N LEU A 59 13.62 5.32 12.24
CA LEU A 59 12.21 5.28 12.59
C LEU A 59 11.39 5.25 11.31
N PHE A 60 10.29 4.52 11.29
CA PHE A 60 9.39 4.51 10.16
C PHE A 60 7.92 4.50 10.58
N ILE A 61 7.09 5.02 9.69
CA ILE A 61 5.65 4.89 9.70
C ILE A 61 5.19 4.47 8.30
N GLN A 62 4.24 3.55 8.24
CA GLN A 62 3.62 3.05 7.03
C GLN A 62 2.10 3.10 7.20
N GLY A 63 1.44 3.74 6.25
CA GLY A 63 -0.01 3.72 6.07
C GLY A 63 -0.37 2.94 4.81
N ARG A 64 -1.25 1.96 4.94
CA ARG A 64 -1.75 1.14 3.83
C ARG A 64 -3.24 1.29 3.69
N ASN A 65 -3.71 1.26 2.45
CA ASN A 65 -5.13 1.44 2.12
C ASN A 65 -5.75 2.68 2.79
N LEU A 66 -5.07 3.82 2.66
CA LEU A 66 -5.42 5.06 3.37
C LEU A 66 -6.79 5.64 2.95
N LEU A 67 -7.32 5.22 1.79
CA LEU A 67 -8.66 5.57 1.33
C LEU A 67 -9.73 4.57 1.79
N ASN A 68 -9.35 3.56 2.58
CA ASN A 68 -10.24 2.56 3.16
C ASN A 68 -11.08 1.80 2.11
N GLU A 69 -10.46 1.42 0.99
CA GLU A 69 -11.14 0.73 -0.10
C GLU A 69 -11.40 -0.74 0.24
N GLU A 70 -12.59 -1.24 -0.09
CA GLU A 70 -12.94 -2.66 0.03
C GLU A 70 -12.46 -3.44 -1.20
N ILE A 71 -11.28 -4.06 -1.10
CA ILE A 71 -10.70 -4.80 -2.23
C ILE A 71 -11.19 -6.26 -2.23
N ARG A 72 -11.87 -6.66 -3.32
CA ARG A 72 -12.29 -8.05 -3.58
C ARG A 72 -11.47 -8.65 -4.73
N TYR A 73 -10.66 -9.68 -4.46
CA TYR A 73 -9.91 -10.38 -5.50
C TYR A 73 -10.80 -11.36 -6.28
N HIS A 74 -10.79 -11.27 -7.61
CA HIS A 74 -11.65 -12.06 -8.52
C HIS A 74 -11.20 -13.50 -8.80
N THR A 75 -10.05 -13.95 -8.29
CA THR A 75 -9.39 -15.20 -8.71
C THR A 75 -9.38 -16.30 -7.65
N SER A 76 -10.15 -16.19 -6.57
CA SER A 76 -10.17 -17.20 -5.51
C SER A 76 -11.59 -17.69 -5.23
N PHE A 77 -11.76 -19.02 -5.17
CA PHE A 77 -12.97 -19.69 -4.67
C PHE A 77 -13.33 -19.32 -3.21
N LEU A 78 -12.43 -18.60 -2.50
CA LEU A 78 -12.62 -18.03 -1.15
C LEU A 78 -13.09 -16.55 -1.17
N LYS A 79 -13.82 -16.13 -2.20
CA LYS A 79 -14.36 -14.75 -2.38
C LYS A 79 -15.15 -14.22 -1.16
N ASN A 80 -15.59 -15.09 -0.26
CA ASN A 80 -16.49 -14.74 0.85
C ASN A 80 -15.81 -14.50 2.22
N PHE A 81 -14.49 -14.67 2.36
CA PHE A 81 -13.89 -14.71 3.71
C PHE A 81 -12.74 -13.74 4.02
N VAL A 82 -12.13 -13.09 3.02
CA VAL A 82 -11.02 -12.16 3.30
C VAL A 82 -11.16 -10.91 2.44
N LEU A 83 -11.78 -9.88 3.03
CA LEU A 83 -11.55 -8.51 2.61
C LEU A 83 -10.07 -8.22 2.85
N GLN A 84 -9.41 -7.46 1.97
CA GLN A 84 -8.17 -6.83 2.43
C GLN A 84 -8.49 -6.03 3.69
N PRO A 85 -7.62 -6.05 4.72
CA PRO A 85 -7.81 -5.19 5.88
C PRO A 85 -7.97 -3.75 5.40
N GLY A 86 -8.85 -2.99 6.07
CA GLY A 86 -9.11 -1.57 5.79
C GLY A 86 -7.86 -0.70 5.99
N VAL A 87 -8.01 0.51 6.54
CA VAL A 87 -6.83 1.33 6.86
C VAL A 87 -5.92 0.58 7.85
N ALA A 88 -4.66 0.39 7.47
CA ALA A 88 -3.64 -0.19 8.34
C ALA A 88 -2.51 0.81 8.58
N LEU A 89 -2.16 1.02 9.85
CA LEU A 89 -1.08 1.88 10.27
C LEU A 89 -0.04 1.06 11.03
N ILE A 90 1.22 1.16 10.60
CA ILE A 90 2.36 0.44 11.20
C ILE A 90 3.44 1.48 11.47
N ALA A 91 4.03 1.45 12.66
CA ALA A 91 5.20 2.26 12.99
C ALA A 91 6.23 1.40 13.71
N GLY A 92 7.50 1.75 13.58
CA GLY A 92 8.56 0.98 14.23
C GLY A 92 9.95 1.55 14.04
N VAL A 93 10.92 0.80 14.57
CA VAL A 93 12.35 1.05 14.42
C VAL A 93 12.91 -0.05 13.52
N ARG A 94 13.72 0.32 12.53
CA ARG A 94 14.51 -0.60 11.71
C ARG A 94 15.98 -0.31 11.93
N GLY A 95 16.76 -1.32 12.26
CA GLY A 95 18.21 -1.24 12.38
C GLY A 95 18.86 -2.22 11.43
N ASP A 96 19.74 -1.72 10.58
CA ASP A 96 20.66 -2.52 9.77
C ASP A 96 22.06 -2.37 10.40
N PHE A 97 22.78 -3.49 10.60
CA PHE A 97 24.03 -3.55 11.38
C PHE A 97 25.18 -4.18 10.59
#